data_AF-A0A1S8FJG0-F1
#
_entry.id   AF-A0A1S8FJG0-F1
#
_cell.length_a   1.000
_cell.length_b   1.000
_cell.length_c   1.000
_cell.angle_alpha   90.00
_cell.angle_beta   90.00
_cell.angle_gamma   90.00
#
_symmetry.space_group_name_H-M   'P 1'
#
loop_
_entity.id
_entity.type
_entity.pdbx_description
1 polymer ?
#
loop_
_entity_poly.entity_id
_entity_poly.type
_entity_poly.pdbx_seq_one_letter_code
_entity_poly.pdbx_strand_id
1 'polypeptide(L)'
;MLVLTTAIAQPEHCGSDVNSGVAAEALAELRALFEAQQASDKPDPFLSETMADFTTDLNEAIRLYRLAIEQCAKFPDEPTHTKRQGLVERLFELRQNAEAEEELVRATREAFAAGDSDAIKDLNAIAQRTAV
;
A
#
# COMPACT_ATOMS: atom_id res chain seq x y z
N MET A 1 1.79 -8.02 58.98
CA MET A 1 2.71 -7.96 57.83
C MET A 1 1.83 -7.98 56.59
N LEU A 2 1.42 -6.80 56.10
CA LEU A 2 0.56 -6.64 54.91
C LEU A 2 1.47 -6.26 53.75
N VAL A 3 1.50 -7.09 52.71
CA VAL A 3 2.28 -6.84 51.49
C VAL A 3 1.44 -5.97 50.56
N LEU A 4 1.98 -4.79 50.22
CA LEU A 4 1.51 -3.92 49.16
C LEU A 4 1.57 -4.66 47.82
N THR A 5 0.43 -4.81 47.14
CA THR A 5 0.42 -5.05 45.69
C THR A 5 0.04 -3.75 44.98
N THR A 6 1.09 -3.10 44.48
CA THR A 6 1.06 -1.92 43.65
C THR A 6 0.25 -2.16 42.37
N ALA A 7 -0.64 -1.21 42.07
CA ALA A 7 -1.32 -1.06 40.80
C ALA A 7 -0.31 -0.84 39.66
N ILE A 8 -0.46 -1.58 38.57
CA ILE A 8 0.02 -1.15 37.26
C ILE A 8 -1.21 -0.98 36.38
N ALA A 9 -1.83 0.19 36.51
CA ALA A 9 -2.50 0.77 35.37
C ALA A 9 -1.43 1.02 34.32
N GLN A 10 -1.50 0.35 33.16
CA GLN A 10 -0.68 0.77 32.04
C GLN A 10 -1.26 2.10 31.53
N PRO A 11 -0.44 3.16 31.45
CA PRO A 11 -0.86 4.40 30.83
C PRO A 11 -0.98 4.18 29.32
N GLU A 12 -2.08 4.68 28.83
CA GLU A 12 -2.42 4.96 27.44
C GLU A 12 -1.26 5.68 26.75
N HIS A 13 -0.83 5.25 25.56
CA HIS A 13 -0.23 6.08 24.50
C HIS A 13 0.07 5.24 23.24
N CYS A 14 -0.79 5.36 22.23
CA CYS A 14 -0.32 5.39 20.85
C CYS A 14 -1.16 6.44 20.12
N GLY A 15 -1.11 7.67 20.62
CA GLY A 15 -1.41 8.83 19.78
C GLY A 15 -0.30 8.89 18.73
N SER A 16 -0.68 8.94 17.46
CA SER A 16 0.26 9.10 16.37
C SER A 16 0.93 10.47 16.48
N ASP A 17 2.10 10.54 17.09
CA ASP A 17 2.96 11.73 17.12
C ASP A 17 3.61 11.98 15.74
N VAL A 18 2.87 11.75 14.65
CA VAL A 18 3.30 12.20 13.33
C VAL A 18 3.08 13.70 13.31
N ASN A 19 4.16 14.47 13.39
CA ASN A 19 4.10 15.91 13.17
C ASN A 19 3.53 16.15 11.76
N SER A 20 2.30 16.62 11.69
CA SER A 20 1.56 16.81 10.44
C SER A 20 2.26 17.76 9.47
N GLY A 21 3.08 18.69 9.97
CA GLY A 21 3.93 19.55 9.15
C GLY A 21 5.03 18.76 8.45
N VAL A 22 5.75 17.90 9.18
CA VAL A 22 6.81 17.05 8.64
C VAL A 22 6.25 16.05 7.62
N ALA A 23 5.09 15.47 7.88
CA ALA A 23 4.42 14.57 6.93
C ALA A 23 4.00 15.29 5.63
N ALA A 24 3.51 16.52 5.73
CA ALA A 24 3.13 17.32 4.57
C ALA A 24 4.36 17.71 3.73
N GLU A 25 5.48 18.08 4.37
CA GLU A 25 6.74 18.36 3.70
C GLU A 25 7.29 17.12 2.99
N ALA A 26 7.33 15.97 3.66
CA ALA A 26 7.77 14.71 3.06
C ALA A 26 6.92 14.29 1.85
N LEU A 27 5.59 14.49 1.92
CA LEU A 27 4.70 14.22 0.79
C LEU A 27 4.93 15.19 -0.38
N ALA A 28 5.25 16.46 -0.10
CA ALA A 28 5.60 17.43 -1.12
C ALA A 28 6.92 17.06 -1.82
N GLU A 29 7.92 16.62 -1.06
CA GLU A 29 9.20 16.13 -1.61
C GLU A 29 9.01 14.86 -2.46
N LEU A 30 8.20 13.90 -1.99
CA LEU A 30 7.85 12.69 -2.74
C LEU A 30 7.20 13.05 -4.08
N ARG A 31 6.23 13.98 -4.07
CA ARG A 31 5.56 14.45 -5.28
C ARG A 31 6.52 15.13 -6.24
N ALA A 32 7.39 16.00 -5.74
CA ALA A 32 8.39 16.67 -6.56
C ALA A 32 9.36 15.67 -7.21
N LEU A 33 9.78 14.63 -6.47
CA LEU A 33 10.61 13.55 -6.99
C LEU A 33 9.89 12.77 -8.09
N PHE A 34 8.63 12.38 -7.86
CA PHE A 34 7.79 11.70 -8.84
C PHE A 34 7.65 12.51 -10.14
N GLU A 35 7.30 13.79 -10.02
CA GLU A 35 7.14 14.69 -11.18
C GLU A 35 8.45 14.85 -11.96
N ALA A 36 9.58 14.98 -11.28
CA ALA A 36 10.90 15.10 -11.90
C ALA A 36 11.30 13.82 -12.67
N GLN A 37 11.01 12.64 -12.10
CA GLN A 37 11.30 11.36 -12.76
C GLN A 37 10.40 11.13 -13.98
N GLN A 38 9.11 11.44 -13.86
CA GLN A 38 8.15 11.36 -14.96
C GLN A 38 8.52 12.30 -16.11
N ALA A 39 8.96 13.53 -15.81
CA ALA A 39 9.44 14.47 -16.84
C ALA A 39 10.74 14.00 -17.53
N SER A 40 11.51 13.12 -16.88
CA SER A 40 12.78 12.59 -17.37
C SER A 40 12.65 11.21 -18.03
N ASP A 41 11.43 10.67 -18.17
CA ASP A 41 11.14 9.29 -18.64
C ASP A 41 11.99 8.22 -17.93
N LYS A 42 12.19 8.41 -16.62
CA LYS A 42 12.88 7.44 -15.75
C LYS A 42 11.82 6.69 -14.95
N PRO A 43 11.37 5.51 -15.40
CA PRO A 43 10.38 4.75 -14.66
C PRO A 43 10.98 4.25 -13.34
N ASP A 44 10.20 4.35 -12.27
CA ASP A 44 10.53 3.82 -10.95
C ASP A 44 9.24 3.27 -10.34
N PRO A 45 9.03 1.94 -10.46
CA PRO A 45 7.78 1.32 -10.04
C PRO A 45 7.58 1.44 -8.52
N PHE A 46 8.65 1.47 -7.73
CA PHE A 46 8.58 1.67 -6.28
C PHE A 46 8.15 3.10 -5.95
N LEU A 47 8.69 4.11 -6.64
CA LEU A 47 8.26 5.50 -6.45
C LEU A 47 6.79 5.71 -6.84
N SER A 48 6.34 5.10 -7.94
CA SER A 48 4.94 5.18 -8.37
C SER A 48 4.00 4.50 -7.37
N GLU A 49 4.38 3.34 -6.82
CA GLU A 49 3.66 2.65 -5.75
C GLU A 49 3.59 3.52 -4.49
N THR A 50 4.72 4.04 -4.04
CA THR A 50 4.81 4.91 -2.86
C THR A 50 3.94 6.17 -3.04
N MET A 51 3.95 6.79 -4.22
CA MET A 51 3.08 7.92 -4.52
C MET A 51 1.59 7.53 -4.48
N ALA A 52 1.24 6.31 -4.89
CA ALA A 52 -0.11 5.77 -4.78
C ALA A 52 -0.55 5.59 -3.32
N ASP A 53 0.32 5.04 -2.45
CA ASP A 53 0.06 4.83 -1.02
C ASP A 53 -0.35 6.11 -0.28
N PHE A 54 0.30 7.23 -0.62
CA PHE A 54 0.05 8.52 0.00
C PHE A 54 -0.98 9.39 -0.75
N THR A 55 -1.58 8.89 -1.82
CA THR A 55 -2.61 9.61 -2.57
C THR A 55 -4.00 9.28 -2.03
N THR A 56 -4.73 10.31 -1.58
CA THR A 56 -6.07 10.16 -1.01
C THR A 56 -7.19 10.09 -2.04
N ASP A 57 -6.98 10.65 -3.24
CA ASP A 57 -7.91 10.49 -4.35
C ASP A 57 -7.81 9.06 -4.91
N LEU A 58 -8.89 8.29 -4.75
CA LEU A 58 -8.89 6.86 -5.08
C LEU A 58 -8.63 6.61 -6.57
N ASN A 59 -9.14 7.46 -7.46
CA ASN A 59 -8.93 7.28 -8.90
C ASN A 59 -7.47 7.54 -9.28
N GLU A 60 -6.86 8.56 -8.69
CA GLU A 60 -5.44 8.85 -8.91
C GLU A 60 -4.55 7.76 -8.30
N ALA A 61 -4.87 7.26 -7.10
CA ALA A 61 -4.14 6.13 -6.51
C ALA A 61 -4.22 4.89 -7.41
N ILE A 62 -5.39 4.54 -7.94
CA ILE A 62 -5.56 3.45 -8.92
C ILE A 62 -4.72 3.68 -10.16
N ARG A 63 -4.71 4.90 -10.71
CA ARG A 63 -3.89 5.25 -11.87
C ARG A 63 -2.40 5.05 -11.59
N LEU A 64 -1.93 5.45 -10.40
CA LEU A 64 -0.53 5.32 -9.97
C LEU A 64 -0.14 3.86 -9.74
N TYR A 65 -1.00 3.03 -9.13
CA TYR A 65 -0.74 1.60 -9.01
C TYR A 65 -0.65 0.91 -10.37
N ARG A 66 -1.56 1.22 -11.29
CA ARG A 66 -1.49 0.70 -12.66
C ARG A 66 -0.19 1.12 -13.37
N LEU A 67 0.24 2.37 -13.18
CA LEU A 67 1.53 2.85 -13.69
C LEU A 67 2.70 2.06 -13.08
N ALA A 68 2.71 1.83 -11.77
CA ALA A 68 3.73 1.04 -11.10
C ALA A 68 3.82 -0.39 -11.67
N ILE A 69 2.67 -1.05 -11.88
CA ILE A 69 2.57 -2.38 -12.50
C ILE A 69 3.10 -2.37 -13.94
N GLU A 70 2.77 -1.36 -14.73
CA GLU A 70 3.30 -1.21 -16.10
C GLU A 70 4.82 -1.05 -16.09
N GLN A 71 5.34 -0.23 -15.17
CA GLN A 71 6.77 0.02 -15.04
C GLN A 71 7.55 -1.25 -14.66
N CYS A 72 6.98 -2.16 -13.85
CA CYS A 72 7.59 -3.46 -13.52
C CYS A 72 8.01 -4.28 -14.75
N ALA A 73 7.41 -4.07 -15.93
CA ALA A 73 7.86 -4.72 -17.16
C ALA A 73 9.34 -4.44 -17.51
N LYS A 74 9.90 -3.33 -17.02
CA LYS A 74 11.31 -2.95 -17.18
C LYS A 74 12.18 -3.35 -15.98
N PHE A 75 11.60 -3.88 -14.91
CA PHE A 75 12.27 -4.23 -13.65
C PHE A 75 11.83 -5.64 -13.22
N PRO A 76 12.45 -6.70 -13.75
CA PRO A 76 12.00 -8.08 -13.53
C PRO A 76 12.10 -8.55 -12.07
N ASP A 77 12.96 -7.90 -11.26
CA ASP A 77 13.13 -8.20 -9.84
C ASP A 77 12.13 -7.44 -8.94
N GLU A 78 11.38 -6.49 -9.51
CA GLU A 78 10.40 -5.72 -8.74
C GLU A 78 9.10 -6.53 -8.52
N PRO A 79 8.68 -6.74 -7.26
CA PRO A 79 7.46 -7.48 -6.97
C PRO A 79 6.24 -6.71 -7.49
N THR A 80 5.54 -7.32 -8.44
CA THR A 80 4.30 -6.76 -8.99
C THR A 80 3.11 -6.99 -8.05
N HIS A 81 3.14 -8.05 -7.22
CA HIS A 81 2.03 -8.43 -6.36
C HIS A 81 1.75 -7.41 -5.25
N THR A 82 2.76 -6.70 -4.72
CA THR A 82 2.57 -5.64 -3.71
C THR A 82 1.75 -4.47 -4.28
N LYS A 83 2.07 -4.07 -5.51
CA LYS A 83 1.37 -3.01 -6.25
C LYS A 83 -0.06 -3.42 -6.56
N ARG A 84 -0.27 -4.68 -6.95
CA ARG A 84 -1.62 -5.23 -7.15
C ARG A 84 -2.41 -5.30 -5.85
N GLN A 85 -1.78 -5.63 -4.71
CA GLN A 85 -2.45 -5.61 -3.42
C GLN A 85 -3.03 -4.23 -3.12
N GLY A 86 -2.22 -3.17 -3.25
CA GLY A 86 -2.69 -1.79 -3.10
C GLY A 86 -3.78 -1.40 -4.10
N LEU A 87 -3.65 -1.83 -5.37
CA LEU A 87 -4.69 -1.63 -6.40
C LEU A 87 -6.02 -2.27 -6.00
N VAL A 88 -6.01 -3.52 -5.53
CA VAL A 88 -7.20 -4.26 -5.12
C VAL A 88 -7.95 -3.53 -4.01
N GLU A 89 -7.24 -3.02 -3.00
CA GLU A 89 -7.87 -2.28 -1.91
C GLU A 89 -8.61 -1.04 -2.42
N ARG A 90 -7.96 -0.24 -3.28
CA ARG A 90 -8.58 0.96 -3.85
C ARG A 90 -9.76 0.66 -4.78
N LEU A 91 -9.67 -0.43 -5.56
CA LEU A 91 -10.78 -0.88 -6.41
C LEU A 91 -12.01 -1.28 -5.59
N PHE A 92 -11.82 -2.01 -4.48
CA PHE A 92 -12.92 -2.36 -3.58
C PHE A 92 -13.51 -1.13 -2.88
N GLU A 93 -12.68 -0.15 -2.49
CA GLU A 93 -13.14 1.12 -1.92
C GLU A 93 -14.02 1.90 -2.91
N LEU A 94 -13.69 1.88 -4.21
CA LEU A 94 -14.52 2.46 -5.28
C LEU A 94 -15.67 1.56 -5.77
N ARG A 95 -15.88 0.40 -5.16
CA ARG A 95 -16.90 -0.59 -5.57
C ARG A 95 -16.72 -1.12 -7.00
N GLN A 96 -15.51 -1.10 -7.52
CA GLN A 96 -15.14 -1.70 -8.81
C GLN A 96 -14.86 -3.21 -8.63
N ASN A 97 -15.83 -3.93 -8.07
CA ASN A 97 -15.63 -5.28 -7.51
C ASN A 97 -15.13 -6.30 -8.55
N ALA A 98 -15.66 -6.28 -9.78
CA ALA A 98 -15.25 -7.22 -10.81
C ALA A 98 -13.75 -7.10 -11.14
N GLU A 99 -13.26 -5.88 -11.28
CA GLU A 99 -11.83 -5.63 -11.52
C GLU A 99 -11.01 -5.96 -10.27
N ALA A 100 -11.50 -5.62 -9.07
CA ALA A 100 -10.83 -5.93 -7.81
C ALA A 100 -10.62 -7.44 -7.62
N GLU A 101 -11.62 -8.26 -7.97
CA GLU A 101 -11.54 -9.72 -7.90
C GLU A 101 -10.52 -10.29 -8.90
N GLU A 102 -10.50 -9.77 -10.12
CA GLU A 102 -9.50 -10.19 -11.12
C GLU A 102 -8.07 -9.87 -10.67
N GLU A 103 -7.85 -8.67 -10.13
CA GLU A 103 -6.55 -8.24 -9.62
C GLU A 103 -6.14 -9.01 -8.35
N LEU A 104 -7.10 -9.35 -7.48
CA LEU A 104 -6.86 -10.16 -6.28
C LEU A 104 -6.36 -11.56 -6.66
N VAL A 105 -6.95 -12.19 -7.67
CA VAL A 105 -6.50 -13.50 -8.18
C VAL A 105 -5.08 -13.41 -8.75
N ARG A 106 -4.79 -12.35 -9.52
CA ARG A 106 -3.44 -12.13 -10.09
C ARG A 106 -2.41 -11.91 -8.99
N ALA A 107 -2.68 -11.01 -8.05
CA ALA A 107 -1.81 -10.71 -6.92
C ALA A 107 -1.52 -11.96 -6.08
N THR A 108 -2.55 -12.74 -5.78
CA THR A 108 -2.43 -13.98 -5.00
C THR A 108 -1.52 -14.99 -5.70
N ARG A 109 -1.74 -15.21 -7.01
CA ARG A 109 -0.89 -16.12 -7.79
C ARG A 109 0.57 -15.66 -7.85
N GLU A 110 0.80 -14.37 -8.04
CA GLU A 110 2.14 -13.79 -8.08
C GLU A 110 2.84 -13.90 -6.72
N ALA A 111 2.16 -13.59 -5.62
CA ALA A 111 2.68 -13.75 -4.26
C ALA A 111 3.02 -15.22 -3.92
N PHE A 112 2.17 -16.16 -4.33
CA PHE A 112 2.47 -17.60 -4.21
C PHE A 112 3.70 -18.01 -4.99
N ALA A 113 3.87 -17.52 -6.21
CA ALA A 113 5.05 -17.81 -7.03
C ALA A 113 6.33 -17.21 -6.43
N ALA A 114 6.23 -16.04 -5.80
CA ALA A 114 7.33 -15.37 -5.11
C ALA A 114 7.65 -15.99 -3.73
N GLY A 115 6.77 -16.83 -3.17
CA GLY A 115 6.91 -17.36 -1.82
C GLY A 115 6.68 -16.32 -0.72
N ASP A 116 5.98 -15.22 -1.03
CA ASP A 116 5.73 -14.12 -0.10
C ASP A 116 4.52 -14.44 0.80
N SER A 117 4.81 -15.09 1.94
CA SER A 117 3.77 -15.53 2.89
C SER A 117 2.99 -14.39 3.54
N ASP A 118 3.62 -13.22 3.69
CA ASP A 118 2.99 -12.06 4.32
C ASP A 118 1.98 -11.44 3.35
N ALA A 119 2.37 -11.24 2.08
CA ALA A 119 1.43 -10.79 1.05
C ALA A 119 0.25 -11.75 0.85
N ILE A 120 0.49 -13.07 0.88
CA ILE A 120 -0.60 -14.07 0.79
C ILE A 120 -1.59 -13.92 1.96
N LYS A 121 -1.08 -13.69 3.18
CA LYS A 121 -1.93 -13.49 4.35
C LYS A 121 -2.77 -12.23 4.22
N ASP A 122 -2.17 -11.14 3.76
CA ASP A 122 -2.86 -9.85 3.60
C ASP A 122 -3.92 -9.91 2.49
N LEU A 123 -3.61 -10.53 1.35
CA LEU A 123 -4.56 -10.75 0.25
C LEU A 123 -5.75 -11.62 0.69
N ASN A 124 -5.51 -12.67 1.49
CA ASN A 124 -6.59 -13.46 2.08
C ASN A 124 -7.47 -12.63 3.04
N ALA A 125 -6.86 -11.73 3.82
CA ALA A 125 -7.61 -10.83 4.69
C ALA A 125 -8.45 -9.82 3.89
N ILE A 126 -7.95 -9.32 2.75
CA ILE A 126 -8.74 -8.51 1.81
C ILE A 126 -9.95 -9.32 1.31
N ALA A 127 -9.72 -10.54 0.80
CA ALA A 127 -10.77 -11.41 0.26
C ALA A 127 -11.91 -11.68 1.27
N GLN A 128 -11.57 -11.92 2.53
CA GLN A 128 -12.55 -12.19 3.59
C GLN A 128 -13.37 -10.95 3.95
N ARG A 129 -12.77 -9.75 3.90
CA ARG A 129 -13.47 -8.49 4.22
C ARG A 129 -14.49 -8.10 3.15
N THR A 130 -14.32 -8.56 1.91
CA THR A 130 -15.12 -8.11 0.76
C THR A 130 -16.13 -9.14 0.26
N ALA A 131 -16.15 -10.36 0.81
CA ALA A 131 -17.06 -11.45 0.45
C ALA A 131 -18.50 -11.33 1.01
N VAL A 132 -18.96 -10.13 1.39
CA VAL A 132 -20.27 -9.87 2.04
C VAL A 132 -21.21 -9.10 1.13
#